data_AF-A0A3A6NL98-F1
#
_entry.id   AF-A0A3A6NL98-F1
#
_cell.length_a   1.000
_cell.length_b   1.000
_cell.length_c   1.000
_cell.angle_alpha   90.00
_cell.angle_beta   90.00
_cell.angle_gamma   90.00
#
_symmetry.space_group_name_H-M   'P 1'
#
loop_
_entity.id
_entity.type
_entity.pdbx_description
1 polymer ?
#
loop_
_entity_poly.entity_id
_entity_poly.type
_entity_poly.pdbx_seq_one_letter_code
_entity_poly.pdbx_strand_id
1 'polypeptide(L)'
;MYDGGKIIPGLIIFVGLMLFAIFNNAGKKIEAPKVEKPVGYKECVKPVQYMKESHMDLLNIWRDEVIREGKREPVEAGGAMYEKSLQNGCMHCHTSKKKFCDTCHEFASVYPYCWDCHVAPQEDVALKEAR
;
A
#
# COMPACT_ATOMS: atom_id res chain seq x y z
N MET A 1 -22.47 5.82 42.91
CA MET A 1 -21.44 6.21 41.90
C MET A 1 -20.68 7.41 42.45
N TYR A 2 -19.43 7.22 42.86
CA TYR A 2 -18.55 8.27 43.38
C TYR A 2 -18.17 9.20 42.21
N ASP A 3 -18.26 10.52 42.40
CA ASP A 3 -17.94 11.59 41.42
C ASP A 3 -18.74 11.65 40.10
N GLY A 4 -19.89 10.95 39.97
CA GLY A 4 -20.73 11.01 38.77
C GLY A 4 -21.13 12.43 38.33
N GLY A 5 -21.31 13.35 39.28
CA GLY A 5 -21.62 14.75 39.00
C GLY A 5 -20.49 15.56 38.33
N LYS A 6 -19.24 15.08 38.39
CA LYS A 6 -18.08 15.69 37.71
C LYS A 6 -17.71 14.95 36.42
N ILE A 7 -17.96 13.65 36.38
CA ILE A 7 -17.65 12.80 35.22
C ILE A 7 -18.62 13.08 34.07
N ILE A 8 -19.92 13.21 34.35
CA ILE A 8 -20.95 13.48 33.33
C ILE A 8 -20.67 14.77 32.54
N PRO A 9 -20.42 15.94 33.16
CA PRO A 9 -20.12 17.16 32.40
C PRO A 9 -18.81 17.04 31.61
N GLY A 10 -17.79 16.37 32.15
CA GLY A 10 -16.54 16.11 31.42
C GLY A 10 -16.76 15.23 30.17
N LEU A 11 -17.58 14.19 30.29
CA LEU A 11 -17.92 13.31 29.18
C LEU A 11 -18.70 14.04 28.08
N ILE A 12 -19.67 14.89 28.46
CA ILE A 12 -20.44 15.70 27.50
C ILE A 12 -19.52 16.64 26.72
N ILE A 13 -18.56 17.30 27.40
CA ILE A 13 -17.58 18.16 26.74
C ILE A 13 -16.70 17.36 25.78
N PHE A 14 -16.19 16.20 26.21
CA PHE A 14 -15.36 15.34 25.37
C PHE A 14 -16.11 14.86 24.12
N VAL A 15 -17.34 14.37 24.28
CA VAL A 15 -18.19 13.94 23.16
C VAL A 15 -18.50 15.12 22.24
N GLY A 16 -18.79 16.30 22.80
CA GLY A 16 -19.01 17.52 22.02
C GLY A 16 -17.79 17.91 21.17
N LEU A 17 -16.58 17.85 21.72
CA LEU A 17 -15.34 18.12 21.00
C LEU A 17 -15.05 17.07 19.90
N MET A 18 -15.27 15.79 20.20
CA MET A 18 -15.12 14.72 19.20
C MET A 18 -16.11 14.87 18.05
N LEU A 19 -17.39 15.11 18.35
CA LEU A 19 -18.41 15.36 17.33
C LEU A 19 -18.06 16.60 16.52
N PHE A 20 -17.66 17.70 17.16
CA PHE A 20 -17.22 18.92 16.48
C PHE A 20 -16.05 18.65 15.52
N ALA A 21 -15.03 17.91 15.95
CA ALA A 21 -13.90 17.55 15.09
C ALA A 21 -14.34 16.68 13.89
N ILE A 22 -15.25 15.72 14.11
CA ILE A 22 -15.80 14.88 13.04
C ILE A 22 -16.58 15.73 12.05
N PHE A 23 -17.52 16.57 12.50
CA PHE A 23 -18.34 17.40 11.61
C PHE A 23 -17.51 18.45 10.85
N ASN A 24 -16.48 19.03 11.46
CA ASN A 24 -15.59 19.98 10.77
C ASN A 24 -14.67 19.33 9.73
N ASN A 25 -14.41 18.03 9.88
CA ASN A 25 -13.61 17.28 8.92
C ASN A 25 -14.48 16.42 7.97
N ALA A 26 -15.79 16.34 8.21
CA ALA A 26 -16.71 15.58 7.38
C ALA A 26 -16.73 16.15 5.95
N GLY A 27 -16.48 15.29 4.97
CA GLY A 27 -16.46 15.67 3.55
C GLY A 27 -15.11 16.22 3.04
N LYS A 28 -14.09 16.39 3.89
CA LYS A 28 -12.73 16.67 3.39
C LYS A 28 -12.23 15.44 2.61
N LYS A 29 -12.13 15.57 1.29
CA LYS A 29 -11.57 14.53 0.43
C LYS A 29 -10.07 14.51 0.64
N ILE A 30 -9.54 13.36 1.06
CA ILE A 30 -8.12 13.11 1.04
C ILE A 30 -7.74 12.85 -0.43
N GLU A 31 -6.81 13.62 -0.97
CA GLU A 31 -6.32 13.39 -2.32
C GLU A 31 -5.59 12.05 -2.38
N ALA A 32 -5.96 11.22 -3.37
CA ALA A 32 -5.28 9.96 -3.58
C ALA A 32 -3.83 10.20 -4.03
N PRO A 33 -2.88 9.35 -3.61
CA PRO A 33 -1.49 9.44 -4.05
C PRO A 33 -1.39 9.32 -5.58
N LYS A 34 -0.57 10.19 -6.18
CA LYS A 34 -0.24 10.13 -7.61
C LYS A 34 0.97 9.20 -7.80
N VAL A 35 0.71 8.00 -8.29
CA VAL A 35 1.75 6.98 -8.56
C VAL A 35 2.20 7.00 -10.01
N GLU A 36 3.47 6.65 -10.25
CA GLU A 36 3.98 6.41 -11.60
C GLU A 36 3.46 5.07 -12.13
N LYS A 37 2.71 5.12 -13.24
CA LYS A 37 2.17 3.91 -13.87
C LYS A 37 3.22 3.25 -14.78
N PRO A 38 3.23 1.91 -14.86
CA PRO A 38 4.11 1.20 -15.76
C PRO A 38 3.85 1.62 -17.22
N VAL A 39 4.90 1.96 -17.96
CA VAL A 39 4.83 2.34 -19.38
C VAL A 39 4.86 1.09 -20.24
N GLY A 40 3.93 0.98 -21.20
CA GLY A 40 3.88 -0.15 -22.15
C GLY A 40 3.09 -1.37 -21.69
N TYR A 41 2.61 -1.39 -20.45
CA TYR A 41 1.79 -2.48 -19.90
C TYR A 41 0.32 -2.06 -19.77
N LYS A 42 -0.58 -2.87 -20.32
CA LYS A 42 -2.03 -2.61 -20.28
C LYS A 42 -2.76 -3.41 -19.22
N GLU A 43 -2.19 -4.54 -18.82
CA GLU A 43 -2.81 -5.47 -17.88
C GLU A 43 -1.91 -5.68 -16.66
N CYS A 44 -2.56 -5.83 -15.50
CA CYS A 44 -1.93 -6.11 -14.22
C CYS A 44 -2.22 -7.56 -13.84
N VAL A 45 -1.46 -8.11 -12.89
CA VAL A 45 -1.69 -9.45 -12.32
C VAL A 45 -3.14 -9.64 -11.85
N LYS A 46 -3.77 -8.56 -11.36
CA LYS A 46 -5.17 -8.48 -10.96
C LYS A 46 -5.75 -7.09 -11.32
N PRO A 47 -7.08 -6.94 -11.35
CA PRO A 47 -7.72 -5.63 -11.58
C PRO A 47 -7.19 -4.56 -10.63
N VAL A 48 -7.13 -3.31 -11.10
CA VAL A 48 -6.59 -2.18 -10.32
C VAL A 48 -7.28 -2.02 -8.96
N GLN A 49 -8.58 -2.26 -8.89
CA GLN A 49 -9.32 -2.18 -7.63
C GLN A 49 -8.82 -3.22 -6.61
N TYR A 50 -8.65 -4.47 -7.05
CA TYR A 50 -8.09 -5.53 -6.22
C TYR A 50 -6.68 -5.21 -5.74
N MET A 51 -5.84 -4.63 -6.61
CA MET A 51 -4.49 -4.24 -6.22
C MET A 51 -4.48 -3.14 -5.15
N LYS A 52 -5.44 -2.22 -5.15
CA LYS A 52 -5.53 -1.18 -4.10
C LYS A 52 -5.96 -1.75 -2.76
N GLU A 53 -6.84 -2.74 -2.76
CA GLU A 53 -7.48 -3.27 -1.56
C GLU A 53 -6.71 -4.45 -0.95
N SER A 54 -6.10 -5.31 -1.77
CA SER A 54 -5.68 -6.65 -1.35
C SER A 54 -4.33 -7.10 -1.92
N HIS A 55 -3.50 -6.22 -2.48
CA HIS A 55 -2.19 -6.65 -3.01
C HIS A 55 -1.29 -7.29 -1.94
N MET A 56 -1.39 -6.86 -0.68
CA MET A 56 -0.62 -7.47 0.41
C MET A 56 -1.10 -8.88 0.75
N ASP A 57 -2.39 -9.16 0.64
CA ASP A 57 -2.92 -10.52 0.82
C ASP A 57 -2.38 -11.44 -0.27
N LEU A 58 -2.37 -10.97 -1.52
CA LEU A 58 -1.77 -11.68 -2.64
C LEU A 58 -0.28 -11.99 -2.39
N LEU A 59 0.50 -10.99 -1.92
CA LEU A 59 1.91 -11.17 -1.61
C LEU A 59 2.15 -12.16 -0.47
N ASN A 60 1.30 -12.16 0.57
CA ASN A 60 1.38 -13.13 1.67
C ASN A 60 1.11 -14.56 1.18
N ILE A 61 0.09 -14.74 0.36
CA ILE A 61 -0.23 -16.03 -0.26
C ILE A 61 0.96 -16.51 -1.10
N TRP A 62 1.47 -15.67 -1.99
CA TRP A 62 2.62 -16.03 -2.83
C TRP A 62 3.86 -16.35 -2.01
N ARG A 63 4.12 -15.61 -0.94
CA ARG A 63 5.24 -15.91 -0.02
C ARG A 63 5.08 -17.30 0.58
N ASP A 64 3.91 -17.61 1.14
CA ASP A 64 3.70 -18.89 1.81
C ASP A 64 3.73 -20.06 0.79
N GLU A 65 3.14 -19.89 -0.40
CA GLU A 65 3.22 -20.88 -1.48
C GLU A 65 4.67 -21.16 -1.92
N VAL A 66 5.47 -20.11 -2.14
CA VAL A 66 6.85 -20.25 -2.64
C VAL A 66 7.80 -20.77 -1.56
N ILE A 67 7.69 -20.25 -0.33
CA ILE A 67 8.64 -20.53 0.75
C ILE A 67 8.25 -21.77 1.56
N ARG A 68 6.97 -21.96 1.87
CA ARG A 68 6.50 -23.06 2.72
C ARG A 68 6.08 -24.29 1.91
N GLU A 69 5.40 -24.07 0.79
CA GLU A 69 4.83 -25.16 -0.01
C GLU A 69 5.71 -25.54 -1.22
N GLY A 70 6.68 -24.69 -1.58
CA GLY A 70 7.57 -24.90 -2.73
C GLY A 70 6.90 -24.69 -4.10
N LYS A 71 5.68 -24.17 -4.14
CA LYS A 71 4.88 -23.93 -5.35
C LYS A 71 5.32 -22.64 -6.04
N ARG A 72 6.10 -22.78 -7.11
CA ARG A 72 6.71 -21.67 -7.87
C ARG A 72 6.11 -21.46 -9.26
N GLU A 73 4.99 -22.11 -9.54
CA GLU A 73 4.32 -22.00 -10.84
C GLU A 73 3.92 -20.55 -11.11
N PRO A 74 4.22 -20.01 -12.31
CA PRO A 74 3.86 -18.65 -12.65
C PRO A 74 2.34 -18.48 -12.75
N VAL A 75 1.86 -17.27 -12.48
CA VAL A 75 0.45 -16.91 -12.55
C VAL A 75 0.17 -16.25 -13.90
N GLU A 76 -0.83 -16.73 -14.61
CA GLU A 76 -1.29 -16.11 -15.84
C GLU A 76 -2.25 -14.94 -15.54
N ALA A 77 -2.00 -13.78 -16.13
CA ALA A 77 -2.94 -12.68 -16.18
C ALA A 77 -2.81 -11.95 -17.52
N GLY A 78 -3.93 -11.77 -18.23
CA GLY A 78 -3.91 -11.04 -19.49
C GLY A 78 -3.08 -11.67 -20.61
N GLY A 79 -2.91 -13.01 -20.58
CA GLY A 79 -2.04 -13.74 -21.50
C GLY A 79 -0.54 -13.57 -21.23
N ALA A 80 -0.15 -12.91 -20.15
CA ALA A 80 1.22 -12.84 -19.66
C ALA A 80 1.41 -13.72 -18.42
N MET A 81 2.57 -14.36 -18.34
CA MET A 81 2.97 -15.17 -17.18
C MET A 81 3.78 -14.31 -16.21
N TYR A 82 3.40 -14.33 -14.94
CA TYR A 82 4.06 -13.59 -13.88
C TYR A 82 4.67 -14.54 -12.86
N GLU A 83 5.95 -14.35 -12.54
CA GLU A 83 6.57 -15.07 -11.44
C GLU A 83 5.96 -14.63 -10.10
N LYS A 84 5.80 -15.58 -9.18
CA LYS A 84 5.45 -15.30 -7.77
C LYS A 84 6.64 -14.70 -7.02
N SER A 85 7.08 -13.53 -7.47
CA SER A 85 8.30 -12.86 -7.05
C SER A 85 8.09 -11.35 -7.03
N LEU A 86 8.57 -10.70 -5.97
CA LEU A 86 8.51 -9.25 -5.88
C LEU A 86 9.41 -8.60 -6.94
N GLN A 87 10.67 -9.04 -7.03
CA GLN A 87 11.65 -8.49 -7.97
C GLN A 87 11.36 -8.86 -9.43
N ASN A 88 11.04 -10.13 -9.70
CA ASN A 88 10.88 -10.61 -11.08
C ASN A 88 9.45 -10.52 -11.60
N GLY A 89 8.45 -10.41 -10.71
CA GLY A 89 7.05 -10.27 -11.07
C GLY A 89 6.61 -8.80 -11.02
N CYS A 90 6.45 -8.26 -9.82
CA CYS A 90 5.88 -6.91 -9.64
C CYS A 90 6.80 -5.81 -10.16
N MET A 91 8.10 -5.85 -9.81
CA MET A 91 9.06 -4.81 -10.20
C MET A 91 9.51 -4.89 -11.66
N HIS A 92 9.04 -5.89 -12.41
CA HIS A 92 9.24 -5.97 -13.86
C HIS A 92 8.53 -4.82 -14.60
N CYS A 93 7.34 -4.45 -14.12
CA CYS A 93 6.56 -3.33 -14.65
C CYS A 93 6.73 -2.07 -13.78
N HIS A 94 6.80 -2.24 -12.45
CA HIS A 94 6.98 -1.14 -11.50
C HIS A 94 8.47 -0.87 -11.26
N THR A 95 9.07 -0.08 -12.13
CA THR A 95 10.53 0.12 -12.15
C THR A 95 11.07 0.93 -10.97
N SER A 96 10.23 1.72 -10.29
CA SER A 96 10.63 2.49 -9.11
C SER A 96 9.77 2.13 -7.91
N LYS A 97 10.43 1.67 -6.84
CA LYS A 97 9.79 1.47 -5.53
C LYS A 97 9.32 2.81 -4.96
N LYS A 98 10.15 3.85 -5.06
CA LYS A 98 9.89 5.17 -4.49
C LYS A 98 8.70 5.87 -5.14
N LYS A 99 8.60 5.83 -6.47
CA LYS A 99 7.56 6.54 -7.22
C LYS A 99 6.24 5.76 -7.33
N PHE A 100 6.23 4.49 -6.94
CA PHE A 100 5.03 3.63 -6.96
C PHE A 100 4.65 3.11 -5.57
N CYS A 101 5.41 2.16 -5.02
CA CYS A 101 5.09 1.49 -3.77
C CYS A 101 5.10 2.47 -2.58
N ASP A 102 6.19 3.24 -2.45
CA ASP A 102 6.38 4.13 -1.30
C ASP A 102 5.35 5.26 -1.29
N THR A 103 4.93 5.78 -2.44
CA THR A 103 3.88 6.80 -2.51
C THR A 103 2.59 6.37 -1.82
N CYS A 104 2.17 5.11 -1.99
CA CYS A 104 0.99 4.57 -1.32
C CYS A 104 1.26 4.20 0.13
N HIS A 105 2.45 3.68 0.43
CA HIS A 105 2.83 3.22 1.77
C HIS A 105 3.08 4.39 2.73
N GLU A 106 3.70 5.47 2.27
CA GLU A 106 3.80 6.73 3.00
C GLU A 106 2.41 7.34 3.25
N PHE A 107 1.56 7.35 2.21
CA PHE A 107 0.18 7.81 2.34
C PHE A 107 -0.62 7.02 3.38
N ALA A 108 -0.46 5.69 3.40
CA ALA A 108 -1.10 4.80 4.36
C ALA A 108 -0.37 4.73 5.71
N SER A 109 0.80 5.37 5.84
CA SER A 109 1.69 5.25 7.01
C SER A 109 2.05 3.81 7.37
N VAL A 110 2.31 2.99 6.35
CA VAL A 110 2.71 1.57 6.47
C VAL A 110 4.15 1.42 5.99
N TYR A 111 4.96 0.67 6.74
CA TYR A 111 6.37 0.44 6.41
C TYR A 111 6.66 -1.07 6.32
N PRO A 112 6.53 -1.70 5.14
CA PRO A 112 6.75 -3.13 5.01
C PRO A 112 8.24 -3.49 5.12
N TYR A 113 8.51 -4.56 5.87
CA TYR A 113 9.86 -5.09 6.11
C TYR A 113 10.37 -6.01 4.99
N CYS A 114 9.61 -6.21 3.90
CA CYS A 114 10.01 -7.11 2.81
C CYS A 114 11.39 -6.73 2.24
N TRP A 115 11.71 -5.43 2.24
CA TRP A 115 12.96 -4.88 1.71
C TRP A 115 14.17 -5.04 2.64
N ASP A 116 13.98 -5.52 3.88
CA ASP A 116 15.09 -5.83 4.77
C ASP A 116 15.90 -7.02 4.24
N CYS A 117 15.25 -7.89 3.46
CA CYS A 117 15.86 -9.03 2.80
C CYS A 117 15.78 -8.95 1.26
N HIS A 118 14.74 -8.31 0.70
CA HIS A 118 14.58 -8.19 -0.76
C HIS A 118 15.28 -6.96 -1.32
N VAL A 119 15.79 -7.10 -2.54
CA VAL A 119 16.49 -6.02 -3.26
C VAL A 119 15.48 -5.22 -4.07
N ALA A 120 15.33 -3.93 -3.74
CA ALA A 120 14.56 -2.99 -4.55
C ALA A 120 15.24 -2.77 -5.91
N PRO A 121 14.48 -2.49 -6.98
CA PRO A 121 15.08 -2.14 -8.25
C PRO A 121 15.97 -0.92 -8.09
N GLN A 122 17.08 -0.91 -8.84
CA GLN A 122 17.94 0.26 -8.88
C GLN A 122 17.19 1.38 -9.56
N GLU A 123 16.79 2.37 -8.76
CA GLU A 123 16.25 3.61 -9.28
C GLU A 123 17.39 4.33 -10.01
N ASP A 124 17.08 4.89 -11.18
CA ASP A 124 17.97 5.69 -11.99
C ASP A 124 18.58 6.83 -11.16
N VAL A 125 19.78 6.60 -10.63
CA VAL A 125 20.55 7.54 -9.80
C VAL A 125 20.85 8.86 -10.55
N ALA A 126 20.71 8.85 -11.88
CA ALA A 126 20.90 10.00 -12.76
C ALA A 126 19.99 11.22 -12.48
N LEU A 127 18.86 11.06 -11.77
CA LEU A 127 17.99 12.19 -11.42
C LEU A 127 18.38 12.92 -10.12
N LYS A 128 19.32 12.39 -9.32
CA LYS A 128 19.80 13.08 -8.10
C LYS A 128 20.88 14.12 -8.37
N GLU A 129 21.59 14.04 -9.49
CA GLU A 129 22.68 14.96 -9.85
C GLU A 129 22.23 16.09 -10.79
N ALA A 130 20.98 16.05 -11.27
CA ALA A 130 20.42 17.07 -12.15
C ALA A 130 19.63 18.18 -11.41
N ARG A 131 19.88 18.37 -10.11
CA ARG A 131 19.21 19.40 -9.29
C ARG A 131 20.19 20.25 -8.51
#